data_AF-A0A7T1MN84-F1
#
_entry.id   AF-A0A7T1MN84-F1
#
_cell.length_a   1.000
_cell.length_b   1.000
_cell.length_c   1.000
_cell.angle_alpha   90.00
_cell.angle_beta   90.00
_cell.angle_gamma   90.00
#
_symmetry.space_group_name_H-M   'P 1'
#
loop_
_entity.id
_entity.type
_entity.pdbx_description
1 polymer ?
#
loop_
_entity_poly.entity_id
_entity_poly.type
_entity_poly.pdbx_seq_one_letter_code
_entity_poly.pdbx_strand_id
1 'polypeptide(L)' 'MVEPIPPGRYRVRAAVAREQSVPLQVQAVRFNTRDAAETFAQLVAQDLLQSVVVEKLAPGGCWLQLSLVAGAS' A
#
# COMPACT_ATOMS: atom_id res chain seq x y z
N MET A 1 -17.09 -10.14 17.38
CA MET A 1 -15.76 -9.77 17.93
C MET A 1 -15.03 -9.06 16.79
N VAL A 2 -14.73 -7.77 16.93
CA VAL A 2 -13.96 -7.04 15.90
C VAL A 2 -12.49 -7.42 16.08
N GLU A 3 -11.95 -8.18 15.13
CA GLU A 3 -10.52 -8.47 15.09
C GLU A 3 -9.74 -7.15 15.11
N PRO A 4 -8.69 -7.02 15.93
CA PRO A 4 -7.89 -5.81 15.99
C PRO A 4 -7.33 -5.57 14.59
N ILE A 5 -7.78 -4.50 13.93
CA ILE A 5 -7.25 -4.04 12.65
C ILE A 5 -5.73 -4.05 12.78
N PRO A 6 -4.99 -4.86 12.01
CA PRO A 6 -3.56 -5.02 12.25
C PRO A 6 -2.89 -3.65 12.22
N PRO A 7 -2.04 -3.33 13.22
CA PRO A 7 -1.56 -1.98 13.49
C PRO A 7 -0.62 -1.55 12.38
N GLY A 8 -1.19 -0.88 11.39
CA GLY A 8 -0.42 -0.21 10.36
C GLY A 8 -1.32 0.79 9.65
N ARG A 9 -1.00 2.07 9.87
CA ARG A 9 -1.70 3.20 9.26
C ARG A 9 -1.28 3.42 7.82
N TYR A 10 -0.22 2.76 7.38
CA TYR A 10 0.27 2.78 6.02
C TYR A 10 0.19 1.36 5.45
N ARG A 11 -0.07 1.24 4.16
CA ARG A 11 0.01 -0.05 3.48
C ARG A 11 0.65 0.09 2.11
N VAL A 12 1.32 -0.96 1.68
CA VAL A 12 1.93 -1.08 0.35
C VAL A 12 1.25 -2.24 -0.37
N ARG A 13 0.84 -2.00 -1.61
CA ARG A 13 0.20 -2.99 -2.48
C ARG A 13 0.68 -2.84 -3.91
N ALA A 14 0.55 -3.87 -4.73
CA ALA A 14 0.76 -3.75 -6.17
C ALA A 14 -0.23 -2.74 -6.78
N ALA A 15 0.25 -1.94 -7.73
CA ALA A 15 -0.58 -1.08 -8.56
C ALA A 15 -1.22 -1.93 -9.64
N VAL A 16 -2.55 -1.95 -9.69
CA VAL A 16 -3.30 -2.67 -10.72
C VAL A 16 -3.62 -1.70 -11.85
N ALA A 17 -3.33 -2.10 -13.09
CA ALA A 17 -3.69 -1.28 -14.25
C ALA A 17 -5.22 -1.13 -14.33
N ARG A 18 -5.71 0.11 -14.46
CA ARG A 18 -7.15 0.48 -14.56
C ARG A 18 -7.99 0.26 -13.30
N GLU A 19 -7.39 0.44 -12.13
CA GLU A 19 -8.11 0.30 -10.86
C GLU A 19 -9.08 1.48 -10.64
N GLN A 20 -10.39 1.22 -10.75
CA GLN A 20 -11.43 2.20 -10.38
C GLN A 20 -11.83 2.08 -8.90
N SER A 21 -11.63 0.91 -8.30
CA SER A 21 -11.96 0.60 -6.91
C SER A 21 -11.14 -0.60 -6.45
N VAL A 22 -10.47 -0.46 -5.30
CA VAL A 22 -9.63 -1.51 -4.71
C VAL A 22 -10.51 -2.41 -3.84
N PRO A 23 -10.53 -3.74 -4.06
CA PRO A 23 -11.20 -4.65 -3.14
C PRO A 23 -10.67 -4.51 -1.71
N LEU A 24 -11.56 -4.56 -0.71
CA LEU A 24 -11.17 -4.46 0.70
C LEU A 24 -10.17 -5.56 1.13
N GLN A 25 -10.19 -6.69 0.42
CA GLN A 25 -9.38 -7.89 0.62
C GLN A 25 -8.03 -7.87 -0.12
N VAL A 26 -7.61 -6.73 -0.70
CA VAL A 26 -6.28 -6.67 -1.32
C VAL A 26 -5.21 -6.93 -0.26
N GLN A 27 -4.43 -7.97 -0.50
CA GLN A 27 -3.28 -8.32 0.32
C GLN A 27 -2.27 -7.18 0.24
N ALA A 28 -2.05 -6.52 1.36
CA ALA A 28 -1.19 -5.35 1.45
C ALA A 28 -0.37 -5.45 2.73
N VAL A 29 0.94 -5.24 2.59
CA VAL A 29 1.84 -5.19 3.74
C VAL A 29 1.59 -3.88 4.47
N ARG A 30 1.41 -3.93 5.80
CA ARG A 30 1.05 -2.77 6.61
C ARG A 30 2.23 -2.29 7.46
N PHE A 31 2.32 -0.97 7.62
CA PHE A 31 3.39 -0.28 8.32
C PHE A 31 2.82 0.82 9.23
N ASN A 32 3.51 1.11 10.32
CA ASN A 32 3.13 2.19 11.24
C ASN A 32 3.65 3.57 10.82
N THR A 33 4.73 3.60 10.04
CA THR A 33 5.37 4.83 9.55
C THR A 33 5.32 4.91 8.03
N ARG A 34 5.28 6.14 7.52
CA ARG A 34 5.32 6.43 6.07
C ARG A 34 6.65 5.97 5.48
N ASP A 35 7.75 6.32 6.15
CA ASP A 35 9.12 6.03 5.72
C ASP A 35 9.37 4.53 5.51
N ALA A 36 8.92 3.67 6.44
CA ALA A 36 9.05 2.23 6.30
C ALA A 36 8.22 1.69 5.11
N ALA A 37 7.03 2.24 4.90
CA ALA A 37 6.19 1.88 3.75
C ALA A 37 6.83 2.30 2.42
N GLU A 38 7.38 3.52 2.35
CA GLU A 38 8.04 4.02 1.14
C GLU A 38 9.33 3.26 0.85
N THR A 39 10.14 2.97 1.86
CA THR A 39 11.35 2.15 1.71
C THR A 39 11.02 0.75 1.19
N PHE A 40 10.01 0.10 1.78
CA PHE A 40 9.55 -1.21 1.31
C PHE A 40 9.00 -1.16 -0.13
N ALA A 41 8.22 -0.12 -0.45
CA ALA A 41 7.70 0.09 -1.79
C ALA A 41 8.81 0.23 -2.84
N GLN A 42 9.88 0.97 -2.54
CA GLN A 42 11.04 1.09 -3.43
C GLN A 42 11.75 -0.24 -3.65
N LEU A 43 11.90 -1.06 -2.60
CA LEU A 43 12.51 -2.38 -2.70
C LEU A 43 11.66 -3.32 -3.56
N VAL A 44 10.36 -3.40 -3.28
CA VAL A 44 9.44 -4.28 -4.02
C VAL A 44 9.29 -3.86 -5.48
N ALA A 45 9.23 -2.55 -5.74
CA ALA A 45 9.11 -2.05 -7.11
C ALA A 45 10.30 -2.44 -7.98
N GLN A 46 11.50 -2.41 -7.41
CA GLN A 46 12.73 -2.81 -8.09
C GLN A 46 12.86 -4.33 -8.21
N ASP A 47 12.56 -5.08 -7.15
CA ASP A 47 12.71 -6.53 -7.11
C ASP A 47 11.72 -7.25 -8.04
N LEU A 48 10.45 -6.82 -8.01
CA LEU A 48 9.38 -7.43 -8.80
C LEU A 48 9.16 -6.77 -10.17
N LEU A 49 9.89 -5.68 -10.47
CA LEU A 49 9.69 -4.83 -11.67
C LEU A 49 8.22 -4.41 -11.84
N GLN A 50 7.52 -4.20 -10.72
CA GLN A 50 6.10 -3.90 -10.67
C GLN A 50 5.87 -2.55 -10.04
N SER A 51 4.89 -1.81 -10.54
CA SER A 51 4.45 -0.58 -9.88
C SER A 51 3.72 -0.93 -8.58
N VAL A 52 3.98 -0.18 -7.51
CA VAL A 52 3.34 -0.35 -6.20
C VAL A 52 2.79 0.96 -5.68
N VAL A 53 1.69 0.88 -4.93
CA VAL A 53 1.01 2.02 -4.33
C VAL A 53 1.26 2.03 -2.84
N VAL A 54 1.62 3.20 -2.32
CA VAL A 54 1.68 3.48 -0.87
C VAL A 54 0.43 4.23 -0.47
N GLU A 55 -0.30 3.72 0.50
CA GLU A 55 -1.55 4.30 0.97
C GLU A 55 -1.52 4.53 2.48
N LYS A 56 -2.35 5.47 2.96
CA LYS A 56 -2.55 5.78 4.37
C LYS A 56 -4.01 5.63 4.78
N LEU A 57 -4.26 5.01 5.93
CA LEU A 57 -5.58 4.89 6.53
C LEU A 57 -6.02 6.25 7.09
N ALA A 58 -7.12 6.77 6.54
CA ALA A 58 -7.78 7.95 7.07
C ALA A 58 -8.62 7.60 8.32
N PRO A 59 -8.92 8.58 9.19
CA PRO A 59 -9.78 8.36 10.37
C PRO A 59 -11.16 7.78 10.04
N GLY A 60 -11.68 8.01 8.82
CA GLY A 60 -12.95 7.46 8.34
C GLY A 60 -12.88 6.02 7.81
N GLY A 61 -11.73 5.34 7.90
CA GLY A 61 -11.57 3.95 7.45
C GLY A 61 -11.23 3.78 5.96
N CYS A 62 -11.22 4.87 5.19
CA CYS A 62 -10.79 4.86 3.79
C CYS A 62 -9.26 4.90 3.68
N TRP A 63 -8.73 4.28 2.61
CA TRP A 63 -7.31 4.36 2.27
C TRP A 63 -7.07 5.48 1.25
N LEU A 64 -6.08 6.31 1.51
CA LEU A 64 -5.69 7.42 0.65
C LEU A 64 -4.34 7.09 0.01
N GLN A 65 -4.28 7.14 -1.32
CA GLN A 65 -3.02 7.01 -2.05
C GLN A 65 -2.12 8.20 -1.76
N LEU A 66 -0.90 7.92 -1.30
CA LEU A 66 0.14 8.92 -1.08
C LEU A 66 1.11 8.99 -2.26
N SER A 67 1.57 7.83 -2.73
CA SER A 67 2.65 7.71 -3.70
C SER A 67 2.43 6.49 -4.61
N LEU A 68 2.79 6.63 -5.89
CA LEU A 68 2.94 5.53 -6.83
C LEU A 68 4.43 5.36 -7.12
N VAL A 69 4.99 4.20 -6.78
CA VAL A 69 6.38 3.86 -7.08
C VAL A 69 6.37 2.95 -8.29
N ALA A 70 6.94 3.43 -9.40
CA ALA A 70 7.09 2.62 -10.60
C ALA A 70 8.25 1.64 -10.43
N GLY A 71 8.06 0.39 -10.86
CA GLY A 71 9.18 -0.52 -11.05
C GLY A 71 10.02 -0.07 -12.24
N ALA A 72 11.34 -0.18 -12.13
CA ALA A 72 12.20 -0.02 -13.30
C ALA A 72 11.85 -1.12 -14.32
N SER A 73 11.68 -0.77 -15.59
CA SER A 73 11.49 -1.71 -16.71
C SER A 73 12.81 -2.07 -17.36
#